data_AF-A0A0B8X1K9-F1
#
_entry.id   AF-A0A0B8X1K9-F1
#
_cell.length_a   1.000
_cell.length_b   1.000
_cell.length_c   1.000
_cell.angle_alpha   90.00
_cell.angle_beta   90.00
_cell.angle_gamma   90.00
#
_symmetry.space_group_name_H-M   'P 1'
#
loop_
_entity.id
_entity.type
_entity.pdbx_description
1 polymer ?
#
loop_
_entity_poly.entity_id
_entity_poly.type
_entity_poly.pdbx_seq_one_letter_code
_entity_poly.pdbx_strand_id
1 'polypeptide(L)'
;MLSACGGGHNPDQEKLQQQAQKIGDQAYFEISKDTGIMADTVSSVASGANFEVSFSIEDGGTLSFFTFADSLLKNGIEFIFQRQGSKLLVFSSAQGHTQDWSVLFASLDASAVLTFTFDVHNNERPGHILLWEGPKRTSLNHRNTLYNSAEDSLDLNYDNSPGNGFGRNWGFKIHKARLIKALLSEPQEAHE
;
A
#
# COMPACT_ATOMS: atom_id res chain seq x y z
N MET A 1 37.31 0.42 -39.23
CA MET A 1 36.51 0.89 -38.08
C MET A 1 35.96 -0.33 -37.39
N LEU A 2 36.41 -0.62 -36.16
CA LEU A 2 35.92 -1.73 -35.35
C LEU A 2 34.71 -1.24 -34.55
N SER A 3 33.51 -1.68 -34.90
CA SER A 3 32.34 -1.62 -34.01
C SER A 3 32.34 -2.87 -33.15
N ALA A 4 32.62 -2.71 -31.86
CA ALA A 4 32.39 -3.74 -30.85
C ALA A 4 31.18 -3.30 -30.02
N CYS A 5 30.04 -3.96 -30.24
CA CYS A 5 28.88 -3.87 -29.39
C CYS A 5 29.22 -4.52 -28.04
N GLY A 6 29.42 -3.70 -27.01
CA GLY A 6 29.53 -4.14 -25.63
C GLY A 6 28.17 -4.60 -25.10
N GLY A 7 27.71 -5.78 -25.51
CA GLY A 7 26.65 -6.52 -24.83
C GLY A 7 27.23 -7.13 -23.56
N GLY A 8 27.50 -6.29 -22.56
CA GLY A 8 27.96 -6.75 -21.25
C GLY A 8 26.84 -7.50 -20.55
N HIS A 9 26.94 -8.83 -20.53
CA HIS A 9 26.19 -9.68 -19.62
C HIS A 9 26.47 -9.18 -18.20
N ASN A 10 25.44 -8.65 -17.53
CA ASN A 10 25.54 -8.16 -16.15
C ASN A 10 24.97 -9.24 -15.21
N PRO A 11 25.82 -10.15 -14.69
CA PRO A 11 25.37 -11.26 -13.84
C PRO A 11 24.75 -10.77 -12.51
N ASP A 12 24.94 -9.51 -12.15
CA ASP A 12 24.34 -8.94 -10.93
C ASP A 12 22.84 -8.64 -11.11
N GLN A 13 22.40 -8.32 -12.33
CA GLN A 13 20.98 -8.17 -12.65
C GLN A 13 20.24 -9.53 -12.59
N GLU A 14 20.87 -10.60 -13.05
CA GLU A 14 20.33 -11.97 -12.94
C GLU A 14 20.30 -12.46 -11.49
N LYS A 15 21.30 -12.12 -10.66
CA LYS A 15 21.30 -12.47 -9.24
C LYS A 15 20.19 -11.78 -8.45
N LEU A 16 19.87 -10.52 -8.78
CA LEU A 16 18.74 -9.82 -8.17
C LEU A 16 17.41 -10.45 -8.57
N GLN A 17 17.24 -10.84 -9.84
CA GLN A 17 16.04 -11.55 -10.28
C GLN A 17 15.88 -12.95 -9.65
N GLN A 18 16.99 -13.61 -9.28
CA GLN A 18 16.97 -14.90 -8.57
C GLN A 18 16.57 -14.80 -7.08
N GLN A 19 16.48 -13.59 -6.50
CA GLN A 19 16.10 -13.37 -5.11
C GLN A 19 14.67 -12.85 -4.93
N ALA A 20 13.94 -12.62 -6.02
CA ALA A 20 12.56 -12.16 -5.95
C ALA A 20 11.65 -13.26 -5.38
N GLN A 21 10.99 -12.96 -4.27
CA GLN A 21 9.94 -13.79 -3.69
C GLN A 21 8.59 -13.39 -4.31
N LYS A 22 7.53 -14.19 -4.05
CA LYS A 22 6.19 -13.94 -4.61
C LYS A 22 5.11 -13.85 -3.54
N ILE A 23 4.18 -12.93 -3.75
CA ILE A 23 2.89 -12.83 -3.07
C ILE A 23 1.81 -12.86 -4.15
N GLY A 24 1.07 -13.97 -4.22
CA GLY A 24 0.24 -14.24 -5.39
C GLY A 24 1.08 -14.20 -6.67
N ASP A 25 0.67 -13.35 -7.61
CA ASP A 25 1.37 -13.18 -8.90
C ASP A 25 2.42 -12.06 -8.89
N GLN A 26 2.54 -11.30 -7.80
CA GLN A 26 3.49 -10.18 -7.71
C GLN A 26 4.81 -10.58 -7.09
N ALA A 27 5.88 -10.02 -7.64
CA ALA A 27 7.23 -10.20 -7.15
C ALA A 27 7.58 -9.13 -6.10
N TYR A 28 8.40 -9.50 -5.12
CA TYR A 28 8.97 -8.58 -4.14
C TYR A 28 10.40 -8.98 -3.76
N PHE A 29 11.15 -8.03 -3.20
CA PHE A 29 12.47 -8.26 -2.63
C PHE A 29 12.40 -8.10 -1.11
N GLU A 30 12.98 -9.04 -0.37
CA GLU A 30 13.12 -8.91 1.08
C GLU A 30 14.26 -7.92 1.39
N ILE A 31 13.95 -6.81 2.05
CA ILE A 31 14.95 -5.78 2.42
C ILE A 31 15.41 -5.90 3.87
N SER A 32 14.62 -6.58 4.70
CA SER A 32 14.99 -7.07 6.02
C SER A 32 13.99 -8.15 6.46
N LYS A 33 14.28 -8.84 7.56
CA LYS A 33 13.37 -9.85 8.09
C LYS A 33 11.94 -9.29 8.21
N ASP A 34 10.98 -10.05 7.67
CA ASP A 34 9.55 -9.72 7.68
C ASP A 34 9.20 -8.37 6.99
N THR A 35 10.08 -7.84 6.13
CA THR A 35 9.88 -6.59 5.39
C THR A 35 10.21 -6.77 3.91
N GLY A 36 9.24 -6.51 3.04
CA GLY A 36 9.36 -6.65 1.59
C GLY A 36 9.05 -5.37 0.84
N ILE A 37 9.84 -5.08 -0.20
CA ILE A 37 9.56 -4.04 -1.19
C ILE A 37 9.07 -4.70 -2.48
N MET A 38 7.96 -4.24 -3.03
CA MET A 38 7.42 -4.80 -4.27
C MET A 38 8.34 -4.48 -5.45
N ALA A 39 8.39 -5.38 -6.43
CA ALA A 39 9.31 -5.26 -7.56
C ALA A 39 8.85 -4.23 -8.60
N ASP A 40 7.53 -4.01 -8.71
CA ASP A 40 6.95 -2.92 -9.48
C ASP A 40 6.89 -1.63 -8.65
N THR A 41 6.70 -0.51 -9.35
CA THR A 41 6.71 0.82 -8.73
C THR A 41 5.54 1.63 -9.25
N VAL A 42 5.07 2.60 -8.47
CA VAL A 42 4.12 3.59 -9.00
C VAL A 42 4.77 4.39 -10.14
N SER A 43 3.95 4.85 -11.08
CA SER A 43 4.40 5.47 -12.32
C SER A 43 5.24 6.73 -12.05
N SER A 44 4.83 7.55 -11.08
CA SER A 44 5.59 8.70 -10.59
C SER A 44 5.27 9.00 -9.12
N VAL A 45 5.97 9.96 -8.51
CA VAL A 45 5.58 10.45 -7.18
C VAL A 45 4.25 11.21 -7.28
N ALA A 46 4.09 12.09 -8.27
CA ALA A 46 2.89 12.90 -8.47
C ALA A 46 1.86 12.20 -9.37
N SER A 47 1.46 10.98 -9.00
CA SER A 47 0.41 10.19 -9.69
C SER A 47 -0.61 9.64 -8.69
N GLY A 48 -1.79 9.28 -9.19
CA GLY A 48 -2.70 8.38 -8.48
C GLY A 48 -2.27 6.92 -8.65
N ALA A 49 -2.59 6.07 -7.68
CA ALA A 49 -2.40 4.62 -7.79
C ALA A 49 -3.39 3.86 -6.91
N ASN A 50 -3.88 2.73 -7.43
CA ASN A 50 -4.74 1.82 -6.68
C ASN A 50 -3.97 0.58 -6.23
N PHE A 51 -4.09 0.25 -4.95
CA PHE A 51 -3.50 -0.91 -4.32
C PHE A 51 -4.58 -1.86 -3.82
N GLU A 52 -4.46 -3.15 -4.11
CA GLU A 52 -5.32 -4.20 -3.51
C GLU A 52 -4.47 -5.10 -2.64
N VAL A 53 -4.85 -5.26 -1.38
CA VAL A 53 -4.10 -6.04 -0.38
C VAL A 53 -5.03 -7.05 0.27
N SER A 54 -4.64 -8.33 0.30
CA SER A 54 -5.34 -9.37 1.05
C SER A 54 -4.40 -10.03 2.05
N PHE A 55 -4.83 -10.21 3.29
CA PHE A 55 -3.97 -10.73 4.35
C PHE A 55 -4.74 -11.43 5.47
N SER A 56 -4.02 -12.20 6.29
CA SER A 56 -4.50 -12.70 7.58
C SER A 56 -3.54 -12.24 8.68
N ILE A 57 -4.07 -11.85 9.83
CA ILE A 57 -3.27 -11.46 11.01
C ILE A 57 -3.61 -12.42 12.15
N GLU A 58 -2.60 -12.99 12.79
CA GLU A 58 -2.80 -13.76 14.04
C GLU A 58 -3.12 -12.80 15.19
N ASP A 59 -3.67 -13.32 16.29
CA ASP A 59 -3.96 -12.46 17.45
C ASP A 59 -2.69 -11.80 18.01
N GLY A 60 -2.75 -10.48 18.23
CA GLY A 60 -1.61 -9.64 18.58
C GLY A 60 -0.60 -9.40 17.45
N GLY A 61 -0.89 -9.81 16.22
CA GLY A 61 -0.08 -9.53 15.04
C GLY A 61 -0.33 -8.16 14.42
N THR A 62 0.56 -7.77 13.52
CA THR A 62 0.49 -6.51 12.77
C THR A 62 0.88 -6.68 11.30
N LEU A 63 0.24 -5.92 10.43
CA LEU A 63 0.67 -5.69 9.04
C LEU A 63 0.73 -4.19 8.79
N SER A 64 1.89 -3.68 8.40
CA SER A 64 2.04 -2.34 7.83
C SER A 64 2.15 -2.46 6.32
N PHE A 65 1.39 -1.65 5.60
CA PHE A 65 1.45 -1.54 4.15
C PHE A 65 1.85 -0.12 3.76
N PHE A 66 2.86 0.01 2.91
CA PHE A 66 3.48 1.28 2.56
C PHE A 66 3.23 1.60 1.10
N THR A 67 2.82 2.84 0.81
CA THR A 67 2.64 3.35 -0.56
C THR A 67 3.43 4.64 -0.74
N PHE A 68 3.86 4.93 -1.97
CA PHE A 68 4.63 6.12 -2.32
C PHE A 68 5.85 6.38 -1.40
N ALA A 69 6.53 5.31 -0.99
CA ALA A 69 7.66 5.35 -0.06
C ALA A 69 9.01 5.32 -0.78
N ASP A 70 10.07 5.66 -0.05
CA ASP A 70 11.45 5.44 -0.51
C ASP A 70 11.83 3.94 -0.49
N SER A 71 13.06 3.61 -0.92
CA SER A 71 13.50 2.21 -1.05
C SER A 71 13.67 1.49 0.29
N LEU A 72 13.55 2.20 1.41
CA LEU A 72 13.57 1.66 2.76
C LEU A 72 12.18 1.69 3.41
N LEU A 73 11.13 1.92 2.61
CA LEU A 73 9.74 2.07 3.04
C LEU A 73 9.53 3.21 4.05
N LYS A 74 10.30 4.29 3.92
CA LYS A 74 10.10 5.53 4.71
C LYS A 74 9.53 6.63 3.82
N ASN A 75 9.09 7.72 4.44
CA ASN A 75 8.61 8.92 3.74
C ASN A 75 7.45 8.65 2.76
N GLY A 76 6.66 7.60 3.01
CA GLY A 76 5.44 7.27 2.28
C GLY A 76 4.21 7.43 3.16
N ILE A 77 3.11 6.85 2.68
CA ILE A 77 1.90 6.64 3.47
C ILE A 77 1.94 5.20 3.99
N GLU A 78 1.74 5.01 5.29
CA GLU A 78 1.69 3.72 5.96
C GLU A 78 0.28 3.44 6.47
N PHE A 79 -0.29 2.31 6.08
CA PHE A 79 -1.51 1.75 6.65
C PHE A 79 -1.14 0.62 7.60
N ILE A 80 -1.52 0.73 8.86
CA ILE A 80 -1.17 -0.21 9.92
C ILE A 80 -2.42 -0.95 10.35
N PHE A 81 -2.42 -2.27 10.20
CA PHE A 81 -3.47 -3.17 10.65
C PHE A 81 -2.96 -3.97 11.84
N GLN A 82 -3.67 -3.92 12.96
CA GLN A 82 -3.35 -4.69 14.15
C GLN A 82 -4.57 -5.47 14.60
N ARG A 83 -4.36 -6.74 14.96
CA ARG A 83 -5.42 -7.60 15.47
C ARG A 83 -5.40 -7.66 16.99
N GLN A 84 -6.58 -7.51 17.60
CA GLN A 84 -6.82 -7.74 19.03
C GLN A 84 -8.11 -8.56 19.21
N GLY A 85 -7.98 -9.87 19.42
CA GLY A 85 -9.11 -10.80 19.42
C GLY A 85 -9.75 -10.87 18.03
N SER A 86 -11.04 -10.52 17.94
CA SER A 86 -11.74 -10.35 16.65
C SER A 86 -11.71 -8.91 16.13
N LYS A 87 -11.15 -7.95 16.89
CA LYS A 87 -11.13 -6.54 16.49
C LYS A 87 -9.95 -6.24 15.59
N LEU A 88 -10.19 -5.40 14.59
CA LEU A 88 -9.17 -4.79 13.76
C LEU A 88 -8.94 -3.35 14.24
N LEU A 89 -7.73 -3.03 14.67
CA LEU A 89 -7.27 -1.66 14.85
C LEU A 89 -6.59 -1.23 13.56
N VAL A 90 -6.94 -0.05 13.06
CA VAL A 90 -6.41 0.47 11.81
C VAL A 90 -5.88 1.87 12.04
N PHE A 91 -4.64 2.11 11.64
CA PHE A 91 -4.02 3.43 11.69
C PHE A 91 -3.51 3.82 10.31
N SER A 92 -3.52 5.11 10.03
CA SER A 92 -2.86 5.68 8.85
C SER A 92 -1.79 6.65 9.31
N SER A 93 -0.60 6.58 8.72
CA SER A 93 0.53 7.42 9.07
C SER A 93 1.16 8.04 7.82
N ALA A 94 1.31 9.35 7.81
CA ALA A 94 1.98 10.10 6.76
C ALA A 94 2.67 11.32 7.36
N GLN A 95 3.89 11.63 6.90
CA GLN A 95 4.66 12.81 7.34
C GLN A 95 4.83 12.96 8.87
N GLY A 96 4.87 11.83 9.60
CA GLY A 96 5.00 11.84 11.06
C GLY A 96 3.69 12.10 11.82
N HIS A 97 2.56 12.22 11.12
CA HIS A 97 1.23 12.26 11.70
C HIS A 97 0.57 10.90 11.59
N THR A 98 0.06 10.36 12.71
CA THR A 98 -0.68 9.10 12.76
C THR A 98 -2.13 9.36 13.17
N GLN A 99 -3.06 8.72 12.48
CA GLN A 99 -4.49 8.79 12.72
C GLN A 99 -5.03 7.41 13.07
N ASP A 100 -6.00 7.36 13.97
CA ASP A 100 -6.75 6.15 14.31
C ASP A 100 -8.02 6.07 13.47
N TRP A 101 -8.09 5.06 12.62
CA TRP A 101 -9.22 4.76 11.74
C TRP A 101 -10.04 3.57 12.24
N SER A 102 -9.73 2.99 13.40
CA SER A 102 -10.30 1.73 13.88
C SER A 102 -11.83 1.73 13.93
N VAL A 103 -12.47 2.89 14.15
CA VAL A 103 -13.93 3.01 14.17
C VAL A 103 -14.59 2.66 12.83
N LEU A 104 -13.90 2.92 11.71
CA LEU A 104 -14.37 2.63 10.35
C LEU A 104 -14.39 1.13 10.05
N PHE A 105 -13.68 0.33 10.84
CA PHE A 105 -13.52 -1.11 10.67
C PHE A 105 -14.19 -1.91 11.80
N ALA A 106 -14.99 -1.25 12.65
CA ALA A 106 -15.54 -1.86 13.86
C ALA A 106 -16.49 -3.05 13.60
N SER A 107 -17.07 -3.15 12.39
CA SER A 107 -17.92 -4.26 11.97
C SER A 107 -17.15 -5.47 11.42
N LEU A 108 -15.84 -5.35 11.22
CA LEU A 108 -15.04 -6.42 10.61
C LEU A 108 -14.54 -7.41 11.66
N ASP A 109 -14.53 -8.69 11.29
CA ASP A 109 -13.87 -9.73 12.08
C ASP A 109 -12.43 -9.92 11.59
N ALA A 110 -11.47 -9.44 12.39
CA ALA A 110 -10.04 -9.58 12.13
C ALA A 110 -9.53 -11.03 12.16
N SER A 111 -10.37 -11.99 12.57
CA SER A 111 -10.04 -13.41 12.51
C SER A 111 -10.08 -14.02 11.11
N ALA A 112 -10.81 -13.37 10.20
CA ALA A 112 -10.90 -13.77 8.81
C ALA A 112 -9.70 -13.27 7.99
N VAL A 113 -9.61 -13.78 6.75
CA VAL A 113 -8.81 -13.11 5.71
C VAL A 113 -9.53 -11.81 5.36
N LEU A 114 -8.79 -10.71 5.40
CA LEU A 114 -9.27 -9.39 5.05
C LEU A 114 -8.72 -8.99 3.68
N THR A 115 -9.53 -8.29 2.90
CA THR A 115 -9.10 -7.67 1.64
C THR A 115 -9.51 -6.21 1.66
N PHE A 116 -8.58 -5.34 1.29
CA PHE A 116 -8.83 -3.91 1.14
C PHE A 116 -8.30 -3.40 -0.19
N THR A 117 -8.99 -2.39 -0.70
CA THR A 117 -8.56 -1.62 -1.85
C THR A 117 -8.31 -0.18 -1.40
N PHE A 118 -7.14 0.35 -1.71
CA PHE A 118 -6.73 1.73 -1.40
C PHE A 118 -6.47 2.45 -2.71
N ASP A 119 -7.15 3.56 -2.96
CA ASP A 119 -6.89 4.43 -4.09
C ASP A 119 -6.29 5.72 -3.56
N VAL A 120 -5.01 5.92 -3.86
CA VAL A 120 -4.19 6.99 -3.30
C VAL A 120 -3.89 7.99 -4.39
N HIS A 121 -4.38 9.22 -4.23
CA HIS A 121 -4.28 10.30 -5.21
C HIS A 121 -3.19 11.29 -4.79
N ASN A 122 -1.94 10.99 -5.15
CA ASN A 122 -0.78 11.83 -4.84
C ASN A 122 -0.54 12.96 -5.89
N ASN A 123 -1.38 13.01 -6.91
CA ASN A 123 -1.40 13.99 -7.99
C ASN A 123 -2.40 15.13 -7.77
N GLU A 124 -3.20 15.07 -6.72
CA GLU A 124 -4.23 16.05 -6.41
C GLU A 124 -3.80 16.98 -5.27
N ARG A 125 -4.46 18.13 -5.15
CA ARG A 125 -4.11 19.14 -4.14
C ARG A 125 -5.34 19.53 -3.34
N PRO A 126 -5.37 19.11 -2.07
CA PRO A 126 -4.49 18.18 -1.37
C PRO A 126 -4.64 16.75 -1.92
N GLY A 127 -3.65 15.92 -1.63
CA GLY A 127 -3.74 14.49 -1.90
C GLY A 127 -4.72 13.81 -0.95
N HIS A 128 -5.35 12.75 -1.41
CA HIS A 128 -6.37 12.03 -0.65
C HIS A 128 -6.33 10.53 -0.90
N ILE A 129 -7.06 9.80 -0.05
CA ILE A 129 -7.19 8.35 -0.07
C ILE A 129 -8.66 7.98 -0.06
N LEU A 130 -9.02 7.07 -0.95
CA LEU A 130 -10.25 6.30 -0.88
C LEU A 130 -9.92 4.87 -0.44
N LEU A 131 -10.74 4.31 0.45
CA LEU A 131 -10.56 2.97 0.99
C LEU A 131 -11.87 2.21 0.88
N TRP A 132 -11.80 0.98 0.39
CA TRP A 132 -12.93 0.05 0.33
C TRP A 132 -12.59 -1.29 0.99
N GLU A 133 -13.61 -1.93 1.55
CA GLU A 133 -13.57 -3.35 1.89
C GLU A 133 -13.74 -4.20 0.62
N GLY A 134 -12.84 -5.16 0.44
CA GLY A 134 -12.88 -6.12 -0.65
C GLY A 134 -11.97 -5.78 -1.84
N PRO A 135 -11.95 -6.67 -2.85
CA PRO A 135 -11.09 -6.55 -4.01
C PRO A 135 -11.56 -5.45 -4.97
N LYS A 136 -10.65 -5.00 -5.85
CA LYS A 136 -10.97 -4.00 -6.88
C LYS A 136 -12.09 -4.51 -7.78
N ARG A 137 -13.08 -3.68 -8.04
CA ARG A 137 -14.21 -3.96 -8.93
C ARG A 137 -14.82 -2.68 -9.46
N THR A 138 -15.46 -2.74 -10.63
CA THR A 138 -16.05 -1.58 -11.32
C THR A 138 -17.12 -0.85 -10.53
N SER A 139 -17.71 -1.48 -9.52
CA SER A 139 -18.73 -0.87 -8.67
C SER A 139 -18.16 0.01 -7.54
N LEU A 140 -16.84 -0.03 -7.27
CA LEU A 140 -16.23 0.81 -6.24
C LEU A 140 -16.17 2.26 -6.74
N ASN A 141 -16.65 3.19 -5.91
CA ASN A 141 -16.67 4.63 -6.17
C ASN A 141 -16.66 5.42 -4.84
N HIS A 142 -16.50 6.75 -4.90
CA HIS A 142 -16.45 7.64 -3.73
C HIS A 142 -17.68 7.56 -2.82
N ARG A 143 -18.82 7.06 -3.29
CA ARG A 143 -20.06 6.97 -2.49
C ARG A 143 -20.21 5.68 -1.70
N ASN A 144 -19.33 4.71 -1.92
CA ASN A 144 -19.37 3.42 -1.23
C ASN A 144 -18.04 3.02 -0.62
N THR A 145 -17.18 4.01 -0.36
CA THR A 145 -15.96 3.86 0.42
C THR A 145 -16.27 3.54 1.89
N LEU A 146 -15.38 2.79 2.53
CA LEU A 146 -15.27 2.80 4.00
C LEU A 146 -14.73 4.14 4.50
N TYR A 147 -13.88 4.78 3.68
CA TYR A 147 -13.29 6.08 3.99
C TYR A 147 -12.93 6.82 2.70
N ASN A 148 -13.29 8.09 2.63
CA ASN A 148 -12.86 9.01 1.59
C ASN A 148 -12.25 10.26 2.23
N SER A 149 -10.93 10.37 2.29
CA SER A 149 -10.30 11.51 2.99
C SER A 149 -10.53 12.87 2.31
N ALA A 150 -11.09 12.91 1.10
CA ALA A 150 -11.50 14.14 0.44
C ALA A 150 -12.85 14.68 0.96
N GLU A 151 -13.73 13.81 1.46
CA GLU A 151 -15.10 14.15 1.87
C GLU A 151 -15.34 13.89 3.37
N ASP A 152 -14.79 12.79 3.89
CA ASP A 152 -14.91 12.34 5.27
C ASP A 152 -13.89 13.10 6.12
N SER A 153 -14.24 14.33 6.47
CA SER A 153 -13.47 15.23 7.33
C SER A 153 -13.46 14.76 8.80
N LEU A 154 -13.01 13.54 9.08
CA LEU A 154 -13.07 12.99 10.44
C LEU A 154 -12.23 13.76 11.46
N ASP A 155 -11.25 14.59 11.08
CA ASP A 155 -10.85 15.81 11.83
C ASP A 155 -9.68 16.59 11.19
N LEU A 156 -9.64 16.80 9.87
CA LEU A 156 -8.44 17.42 9.25
C LEU A 156 -8.81 18.48 8.23
N ASN A 157 -8.36 19.70 8.49
CA ASN A 157 -8.11 20.68 7.44
C ASN A 157 -7.47 19.95 6.27
N TYR A 158 -8.08 20.08 5.10
CA TYR A 158 -7.78 19.44 3.82
C TYR A 158 -6.26 19.23 3.58
N ASP A 159 -5.42 20.17 4.04
CA ASP A 159 -3.95 20.12 4.03
C ASP A 159 -3.28 18.93 4.77
N ASN A 160 -3.96 18.30 5.72
CA ASN A 160 -3.43 17.20 6.55
C ASN A 160 -3.98 15.81 6.18
N SER A 161 -4.79 15.72 5.12
CA SER A 161 -5.20 14.43 4.57
C SER A 161 -3.95 13.56 4.33
N PRO A 162 -3.94 12.27 4.74
CA PRO A 162 -2.78 11.41 4.58
C PRO A 162 -2.61 11.10 3.08
N GLY A 163 -1.98 12.01 2.36
CA GLY A 163 -1.71 11.91 0.94
C GLY A 163 -0.58 12.89 0.70
N ASN A 164 0.60 12.39 0.34
CA ASN A 164 1.86 13.12 0.05
C ASN A 164 3.06 12.18 0.30
N GLY A 165 3.08 11.01 -0.32
CA GLY A 165 4.29 10.17 -0.29
C GLY A 165 5.38 10.76 -1.18
N PHE A 166 6.65 10.51 -0.87
CA PHE A 166 7.81 11.13 -1.55
C PHE A 166 8.58 10.19 -2.48
N GLY A 167 8.22 8.91 -2.52
CA GLY A 167 8.90 7.93 -3.34
C GLY A 167 7.98 7.16 -4.28
N ARG A 168 8.58 6.27 -5.06
CA ARG A 168 7.88 5.44 -6.05
C ARG A 168 7.70 3.99 -5.61
N ASN A 169 8.24 3.64 -4.46
CA ASN A 169 8.22 2.28 -3.97
C ASN A 169 6.98 2.05 -3.11
N TRP A 170 6.64 0.78 -2.95
CA TRP A 170 5.58 0.33 -2.08
C TRP A 170 5.94 -1.05 -1.56
N GLY A 171 5.31 -1.48 -0.48
CA GLY A 171 5.75 -2.68 0.21
C GLY A 171 5.03 -2.92 1.52
N PHE A 172 5.60 -3.79 2.33
CA PHE A 172 4.98 -4.24 3.56
C PHE A 172 6.00 -4.55 4.65
N LYS A 173 5.51 -4.53 5.88
CA LYS A 173 6.15 -5.10 7.06
C LYS A 173 5.13 -5.93 7.81
N ILE A 174 5.51 -7.14 8.21
CA ILE A 174 4.60 -8.08 8.88
C ILE A 174 5.16 -8.54 10.22
N HIS A 175 4.27 -8.87 11.15
CA HIS A 175 4.60 -9.57 12.38
C HIS A 175 3.41 -10.46 12.76
N LYS A 176 3.62 -11.78 12.82
CA LYS A 176 2.52 -12.75 13.00
C LYS A 176 1.34 -12.46 12.05
N ALA A 177 1.68 -12.14 10.82
CA ALA A 177 0.73 -11.85 9.76
C ALA A 177 1.23 -12.51 8.48
N ARG A 178 0.31 -12.74 7.55
CA ARG A 178 0.60 -13.28 6.24
C ARG A 178 -0.05 -12.41 5.20
N LEU A 179 0.77 -11.88 4.31
CA LEU A 179 0.30 -11.21 3.10
C LEU A 179 0.00 -12.28 2.03
N ILE A 180 -1.23 -12.29 1.53
CA ILE A 180 -1.76 -13.30 0.59
C ILE A 180 -1.76 -12.74 -0.83
N LYS A 181 -2.15 -11.48 -0.98
CA LYS A 181 -2.22 -10.76 -2.26
C LYS A 181 -1.80 -9.32 -2.04
N ALA A 182 -1.04 -8.78 -2.98
CA ALA A 182 -0.72 -7.36 -3.10
C ALA A 182 -0.72 -7.05 -4.59
N LEU A 183 -1.48 -6.06 -5.06
CA LEU A 183 -1.51 -5.63 -6.46
C LEU A 183 -1.44 -4.12 -6.56
N LEU A 184 -0.70 -3.63 -7.55
CA LEU A 184 -0.74 -2.25 -8.00
C LEU A 184 -1.50 -2.18 -9.34
N SER A 185 -2.30 -1.13 -9.51
CA SER A 185 -3.01 -0.82 -10.76
C SER A 185 -3.25 0.68 -10.88
N GLU A 186 -3.74 1.10 -12.04
CA GLU A 186 -4.26 2.47 -12.24
C GLU A 186 -5.36 2.81 -11.23
N PRO A 187 -5.55 4.09 -10.90
CA PRO A 187 -6.58 4.54 -9.97
C PRO A 187 -7.96 3.90 -10.19
N GLN A 188 -8.69 3.69 -9.10
CA GLN A 188 -10.06 3.15 -9.17
C GLN A 188 -11.02 4.23 -9.61
N GLU A 189 -10.93 5.43 -9.03
CA GLU A 189 -11.63 6.60 -9.54
C GLU A 189 -10.67 7.48 -10.34
N ALA A 190 -11.14 7.97 -11.48
CA ALA A 190 -10.58 9.15 -12.11
C ALA A 190 -11.48 10.32 -11.72
N HIS A 191 -10.94 11.30 -11.00
CA HIS A 191 -11.64 12.56 -10.79
C HIS A 191 -11.57 13.33 -12.12
N GLU A 192 -12.65 13.28 -12.91
CA GLU A 192 -12.86 14.14 -14.09
C GLU A 192 -13.27 15.57 -13.70
#